data_AF-A0A0F3RKB3-F1
#
_entry.id   AF-A0A0F3RKB3-F1
#
_cell.length_a   1.000
_cell.length_b   1.000
_cell.length_c   1.000
_cell.angle_alpha   90.00
_cell.angle_beta   90.00
_cell.angle_gamma   90.00
#
_symmetry.space_group_name_H-M   'P 1'
#
loop_
_entity.id
_entity.type
_entity.pdbx_description
1 polymer ?
#
loop_
_entity_poly.entity_id
_entity_poly.type
_entity_poly.pdbx_seq_one_letter_code
_entity_poly.pdbx_strand_id
1 'polypeptide(L)' 'MASSYNYDLRMKIFKVVDEGLSIVKACKIFNISRNTIYSHLQ' A
#
# COMPACT_ATOMS: atom_id res chain seq x y z
N MET A 1 -4.72 16.54 13.98
CA MET A 1 -4.01 16.88 12.73
C MET A 1 -3.15 15.69 12.34
N ALA A 2 -3.69 14.76 11.55
CA ALA A 2 -3.05 13.47 11.27
C ALA A 2 -3.24 13.06 9.80
N SER A 3 -3.05 14.00 8.86
CA SER A 3 -3.56 13.82 7.48
C SER A 3 -2.52 14.02 6.38
N SER A 4 -1.22 13.83 6.66
CA SER A 4 -0.19 13.97 5.61
C SER A 4 0.78 12.80 5.52
N TYR A 5 1.00 12.04 6.61
CA TYR A 5 1.98 10.95 6.60
C TYR A 5 1.48 9.62 6.00
N ASN A 6 0.15 9.37 6.02
CA ASN A 6 -0.41 8.08 5.57
C ASN A 6 -0.93 8.07 4.12
N TYR A 7 -1.18 9.25 3.53
CA TYR A 7 -1.68 9.34 2.15
C TYR A 7 -0.60 8.96 1.14
N ASP A 8 0.63 9.43 1.36
CA ASP A 8 1.77 9.15 0.50
C ASP A 8 2.08 7.65 0.43
N LEU A 9 1.99 6.96 1.57
CA LEU A 9 2.20 5.53 1.66
C LEU A 9 1.07 4.77 0.95
N ARG A 10 -0.19 5.13 1.21
CA ARG A 10 -1.35 4.54 0.55
C ARG A 10 -1.29 4.73 -0.97
N MET A 11 -0.92 5.92 -1.44
CA MET A 11 -0.83 6.23 -2.87
C MET A 11 0.34 5.51 -3.55
N LYS A 12 1.49 5.36 -2.87
CA LYS A 12 2.61 4.55 -3.34
C LYS A 12 2.26 3.07 -3.44
N ILE A 13 1.58 2.51 -2.44
CA ILE A 13 1.09 1.13 -2.48
C ILE A 13 0.11 0.95 -3.63
N PHE A 14 -0.83 1.90 -3.81
CA PHE A 14 -1.84 1.83 -4.87
C PHE A 14 -1.20 1.86 -6.25
N LYS A 15 -0.23 2.76 -6.51
CA LYS A 15 0.52 2.79 -7.77
C LYS A 15 1.23 1.47 -8.06
N VAL A 16 1.91 0.91 -7.07
CA VAL A 16 2.65 -0.35 -7.22
C VAL A 16 1.70 -1.50 -7.50
N VAL A 17 0.57 -1.58 -6.80
CA VAL A 17 -0.45 -2.61 -7.03
C VAL A 17 -1.13 -2.42 -8.40
N ASP A 18 -1.40 -1.19 -8.82
CA ASP A 18 -2.00 -0.83 -10.11
C ASP A 18 -1.07 -1.12 -11.31
N GLU A 19 0.25 -0.95 -11.14
CA GLU A 19 1.27 -1.38 -12.10
C GLU A 19 1.33 -2.93 -12.29
N GLY A 20 0.42 -3.68 -11.65
CA GLY A 20 0.32 -5.12 -11.78
C GLY A 20 1.34 -5.89 -10.94
N LEU A 21 2.05 -5.21 -10.02
CA LEU A 21 2.88 -5.91 -9.05
C LEU A 21 1.98 -6.66 -8.08
N SER A 22 2.15 -7.98 -8.08
CA SER A 22 1.48 -8.88 -7.15
C SER A 22 1.57 -8.35 -5.71
N ILE A 23 0.45 -8.33 -5.00
CA ILE A 23 0.31 -7.82 -3.61
C ILE A 23 1.42 -8.35 -2.69
N VAL A 24 1.91 -9.57 -2.95
CA VAL A 24 3.01 -10.21 -2.22
C VAL A 24 4.35 -9.48 -2.42
N LYS A 25 4.64 -8.98 -3.62
CA LYS A 25 5.83 -8.15 -3.89
C LYS A 25 5.70 -6.78 -3.23
N ALA A 26 4.54 -6.13 -3.33
CA ALA A 26 4.28 -4.87 -2.65
C ALA A 26 4.46 -4.99 -1.12
N CYS A 27 3.94 -6.08 -0.53
CA CYS A 27 4.09 -6.42 0.88
C CYS A 27 5.58 -6.51 1.31
N LYS A 28 6.44 -7.11 0.47
CA LYS A 28 7.89 -7.18 0.71
C LYS A 28 8.60 -5.83 0.57
N ILE A 29 8.23 -5.03 -0.42
CA ILE A 29 8.87 -3.73 -0.70
C ILE A 29 8.57 -2.72 0.40
N PHE A 30 7.31 -2.65 0.83
CA PHE A 30 6.89 -1.66 1.80
C PHE A 30 6.93 -2.17 3.26
N ASN A 31 7.27 -3.44 3.48
CA ASN A 31 7.29 -4.09 4.80
C ASN A 31 5.94 -3.96 5.56
N ILE A 32 4.83 -3.97 4.82
CA ILE A 32 3.48 -3.79 5.35
C ILE A 32 2.71 -5.09 5.18
N SER A 33 1.99 -5.53 6.19
CA SER A 33 1.19 -6.74 6.12
C SER A 33 0.11 -6.65 5.05
N ARG A 34 -0.18 -7.78 4.40
CA ARG A 34 -1.30 -7.92 3.43
C ARG A 34 -2.61 -7.36 3.98
N ASN A 35 -2.85 -7.51 5.28
CA ASN A 35 -4.05 -7.01 5.96
C ASN A 35 -4.21 -5.48 5.82
N THR A 36 -3.11 -4.73 5.94
CA THR A 36 -3.11 -3.27 5.76
C THR A 36 -3.39 -2.89 4.31
N ILE A 37 -2.86 -3.65 3.35
CA ILE A 37 -3.13 -3.45 1.92
C ILE A 37 -4.61 -3.71 1.62
N TYR A 38 -5.18 -4.82 2.11
CA TYR A 38 -6.61 -5.13 1.98
C TYR A 38 -7.48 -4.05 2.63
N SER A 39 -7.10 -3.57 3.82
CA SER A 39 -7.83 -2.50 4.50
C SER A 39 -7.74 -1.14 3.80
N HIS A 40 -6.82 -0.96 2.86
CA HIS A 40 -6.70 0.24 2.02
C HIS A 40 -7.31 0.08 0.62
N LEU A 41 -7.54 -1.15 0.17
CA LEU A 41 -8.20 -1.51 -1.10
C LEU A 41 -9.71 -1.68 -0.96
N GLN A 42 -10.21 -1.98 0.25
CA GLN A 42 -11.64 -1.96 0.60
C GLN A 42 -12.12 -0.52 0.84
#